data_AF-A0A6N9UU25-F1
#
_entry.id   AF-A0A6N9UU25-F1
#
_cell.length_a   1.000
_cell.length_b   1.000
_cell.length_c   1.000
_cell.angle_alpha   90.00
_cell.angle_beta   90.00
_cell.angle_gamma   90.00
#
_symmetry.space_group_name_H-M   'P 1'
#
loop_
_entity.id
_entity.type
_entity.pdbx_description
1 polymer ?
#
loop_
_entity_poly.entity_id
_entity_poly.type
_entity_poly.pdbx_seq_one_letter_code
_entity_poly.pdbx_strand_id
1 'polypeptide(L)'
;ADAARAAAVPPGARVHWHAGPEVDYGIVLVGAREGLTEPAQPGTPSRAPLPGLRIGIGSPVDGLAAVGEARGLADTALGICPAAGGTVRLSDQLPAALVVSSPELGRALAEKVLGPLLRLEPADREVLLDTLTTWLECDGSAQRAGERLYCHRNTVLNRLRRCEQLTGRSLARPADVVEFSLALTARRVLPD
;
A
#
# COMPACT_ATOMS: atom_id res chain seq x y z
N ALA A 1 -25.01 -4.69 8.14
CA ALA A 1 -24.65 -4.60 6.71
C ALA A 1 -24.98 -3.21 6.15
N ASP A 2 -26.22 -2.74 6.26
CA ASP A 2 -26.67 -1.50 5.57
C ASP A 2 -25.92 -0.22 5.97
N ALA A 3 -25.61 -0.03 7.25
CA ALA A 3 -24.82 1.11 7.70
C ALA A 3 -23.38 1.10 7.14
N ALA A 4 -22.77 -0.08 7.00
CA ALA A 4 -21.43 -0.23 6.43
C ALA A 4 -21.42 0.00 4.92
N ARG A 5 -22.44 -0.49 4.21
CA ARG A 5 -22.63 -0.26 2.76
C ARG A 5 -22.89 1.21 2.45
N ALA A 6 -23.79 1.85 3.19
CA ALA A 6 -24.03 3.29 3.07
C ALA A 6 -22.79 4.11 3.41
N ALA A 7 -21.95 3.58 4.31
CA ALA A 7 -20.69 4.20 4.64
C ALA A 7 -19.63 4.04 3.54
N ALA A 8 -19.62 2.94 2.78
CA ALA A 8 -18.58 2.67 1.79
C ALA A 8 -18.70 3.48 0.49
N VAL A 9 -19.86 4.08 0.22
CA VAL A 9 -20.17 4.71 -1.07
C VAL A 9 -20.56 6.19 -0.87
N PRO A 10 -20.17 7.11 -1.79
CA PRO A 10 -20.57 8.52 -1.71
C PRO A 10 -22.10 8.69 -1.68
N PRO A 11 -22.63 9.67 -0.93
CA PRO A 11 -24.05 9.98 -0.96
C PRO A 11 -24.54 10.26 -2.39
N GLY A 12 -25.66 9.66 -2.77
CA GLY A 12 -26.27 9.84 -4.10
C GLY A 12 -25.61 9.04 -5.23
N ALA A 13 -24.55 8.27 -4.97
CA ALA A 13 -23.99 7.40 -5.99
C ALA A 13 -24.94 6.22 -6.29
N ARG A 14 -25.04 5.87 -7.58
CA ARG A 14 -25.77 4.67 -8.01
C ARG A 14 -24.88 3.46 -7.80
N VAL A 15 -25.28 2.58 -6.88
CA VAL A 15 -24.53 1.38 -6.52
C VAL A 15 -25.41 0.13 -6.64
N HIS A 16 -24.86 -0.92 -7.22
CA HIS A 16 -25.43 -2.25 -7.17
C HIS A 16 -24.64 -3.11 -6.18
N TRP A 17 -25.30 -3.59 -5.13
CA TRP A 17 -24.69 -4.41 -4.09
C TRP A 17 -24.93 -5.89 -4.34
N HIS A 18 -23.89 -6.69 -4.13
CA HIS A 18 -23.94 -8.14 -4.08
C HIS A 18 -23.34 -8.62 -2.76
N ALA A 19 -24.14 -9.32 -1.96
CA ALA A 19 -23.68 -9.87 -0.69
C ALA A 19 -22.86 -11.14 -0.93
N GLY A 20 -21.62 -11.18 -0.42
CA GLY A 20 -20.80 -12.37 -0.43
C GLY A 20 -20.70 -13.02 0.95
N PRO A 21 -20.14 -14.24 1.05
CA PRO A 21 -20.01 -14.97 2.31
C PRO A 21 -19.01 -14.32 3.27
N GLU A 22 -17.95 -13.72 2.75
CA GLU A 22 -16.89 -13.07 3.55
C GLU A 22 -16.79 -11.56 3.28
N VAL A 23 -17.15 -11.13 2.07
CA VAL A 23 -17.00 -9.74 1.61
C VAL A 23 -18.23 -9.33 0.81
N ASP A 24 -18.72 -8.11 1.04
CA ASP A 24 -19.75 -7.48 0.22
C ASP A 24 -19.13 -6.74 -0.97
N TYR A 25 -19.71 -6.89 -2.16
CA TYR A 25 -19.27 -6.21 -3.37
C TYR A 25 -20.24 -5.12 -3.78
N GLY A 26 -19.72 -3.94 -4.12
CA GLY A 26 -20.50 -2.81 -4.63
C GLY A 26 -19.96 -2.34 -5.98
N ILE A 27 -20.79 -2.36 -7.02
CA ILE A 27 -20.48 -1.75 -8.32
C ILE A 27 -21.03 -0.34 -8.31
N VAL A 28 -20.15 0.66 -8.30
CA VAL A 28 -20.53 2.08 -8.31
C VAL A 28 -20.46 2.60 -9.73
N LEU A 29 -21.58 3.14 -10.24
CA LEU A 29 -21.60 3.80 -11.53
C LEU A 29 -20.91 5.16 -11.41
N VAL A 30 -19.74 5.29 -12.03
CA VAL A 30 -18.98 6.53 -12.12
C VAL A 30 -19.31 7.16 -13.47
N GLY A 31 -20.02 8.29 -13.47
CA GLY A 31 -20.61 8.86 -14.69
C GLY A 31 -19.59 9.54 -15.62
N ALA A 32 -19.78 9.34 -16.93
CA ALA A 32 -19.27 10.21 -17.98
C ALA A 32 -19.92 11.60 -17.86
N ARG A 33 -19.13 12.69 -17.89
CA ARG A 33 -19.68 14.03 -18.05
C ARG A 33 -20.11 14.21 -19.51
N GLU A 34 -21.41 14.35 -19.76
CA GLU A 34 -21.89 14.98 -20.99
C GLU A 34 -21.54 16.49 -20.94
N GLY A 35 -20.82 16.97 -21.96
CA GLY A 35 -20.58 18.40 -22.20
C GLY A 35 -19.18 18.91 -21.82
N LEU A 36 -18.45 19.38 -22.83
CA LEU A 36 -17.08 19.91 -22.79
C LEU A 36 -16.89 21.06 -21.77
N THR A 37 -16.18 20.81 -20.67
CA THR A 37 -15.24 21.77 -20.03
C THR A 37 -14.40 21.02 -19.00
N GLU A 38 -13.12 20.80 -19.32
CA GLU A 38 -12.01 20.21 -18.53
C GLU A 38 -12.31 18.95 -17.67
N PRO A 39 -11.39 17.95 -17.62
CA PRO A 39 -11.58 16.80 -16.76
C PRO A 39 -11.42 17.20 -15.28
N ALA A 40 -12.50 17.71 -14.68
CA ALA A 40 -12.74 17.56 -13.26
C ALA A 40 -12.71 16.06 -13.00
N GLN A 41 -11.66 15.59 -12.31
CA GLN A 41 -11.45 14.19 -11.99
C GLN A 41 -12.79 13.57 -11.54
N PRO A 42 -13.25 12.48 -12.15
CA PRO A 42 -14.46 11.82 -11.69
C PRO A 42 -14.31 11.57 -10.19
N GLY A 43 -15.38 11.83 -9.43
CA GLY A 43 -15.45 11.73 -7.98
C GLY A 43 -15.13 10.33 -7.48
N THR A 44 -13.84 10.03 -7.50
CA THR A 44 -13.10 8.97 -6.87
C THR A 44 -13.63 8.85 -5.45
N PRO A 45 -14.20 7.70 -5.01
CA PRO A 45 -14.73 7.53 -3.65
C PRO A 45 -13.61 7.68 -2.61
N SER A 46 -13.23 8.92 -2.31
CA SER A 46 -12.28 9.28 -1.27
C SER A 46 -13.12 9.46 -0.02
N ARG A 47 -13.15 8.43 0.80
CA ARG A 47 -13.71 8.54 2.14
C ARG A 47 -12.59 8.35 3.13
N ALA A 48 -12.63 9.17 4.19
CA ALA A 48 -11.81 9.00 5.36
C ALA A 48 -11.94 7.55 5.90
N PRO A 49 -10.83 6.96 6.40
CA PRO A 49 -10.83 5.60 6.91
C PRO A 49 -11.91 5.43 7.98
N LEU A 50 -12.66 4.34 7.89
CA LEU A 50 -13.62 3.96 8.92
C LEU A 50 -12.99 2.89 9.82
N PRO A 51 -12.76 3.18 11.10
CA PRO A 51 -12.21 2.20 12.03
C PRO A 51 -13.06 0.92 12.04
N GLY A 52 -12.42 -0.23 11.92
CA GLY A 52 -13.08 -1.54 11.94
C GLY A 52 -13.77 -1.98 10.65
N LEU A 53 -13.83 -1.14 9.60
CA LEU A 53 -14.34 -1.53 8.29
C LEU A 53 -13.23 -1.50 7.24
N ARG A 54 -13.05 -2.59 6.49
CA ARG A 54 -12.03 -2.71 5.43
C ARG A 54 -12.69 -2.54 4.07
N ILE A 55 -12.19 -1.62 3.26
CA ILE A 55 -12.74 -1.30 1.94
C ILE A 55 -11.61 -1.29 0.91
N GLY A 56 -11.72 -2.15 -0.11
CA GLY A 56 -10.86 -2.14 -1.29
C GLY A 56 -11.59 -1.55 -2.49
N ILE A 57 -10.95 -0.61 -3.17
CA ILE A 57 -11.51 0.09 -4.33
C ILE A 57 -10.60 -0.17 -5.53
N GLY A 58 -11.11 -0.92 -6.50
CA GLY A 58 -10.45 -1.14 -7.78
C GLY A 58 -10.47 0.09 -8.68
N SER A 59 -9.75 0.02 -9.79
CA SER A 59 -9.78 1.06 -10.82
C SER A 59 -11.14 1.13 -11.52
N PRO A 60 -11.57 2.30 -12.00
CA PRO A 60 -12.75 2.40 -12.85
C PRO A 60 -12.52 1.63 -14.16
N VAL A 61 -13.60 1.03 -14.68
CA VAL A 61 -13.58 0.28 -15.94
C VAL A 61 -14.78 0.66 -16.80
N ASP A 62 -14.62 0.51 -18.12
CA ASP A 62 -15.67 0.78 -19.09
C ASP A 62 -16.42 -0.51 -19.47
N GLY A 63 -17.75 -0.44 -19.41
CA GLY A 63 -18.64 -1.54 -19.80
C GLY A 63 -18.73 -2.69 -18.79
N LEU A 64 -19.82 -3.47 -18.88
CA LEU A 64 -20.06 -4.56 -17.94
C LEU A 64 -19.05 -5.71 -18.05
N ALA A 65 -18.45 -5.91 -19.23
CA ALA A 65 -17.51 -7.01 -19.46
C ALA A 65 -16.25 -6.91 -18.59
N ALA A 66 -15.82 -5.68 -18.28
CA ALA A 66 -14.61 -5.42 -17.48
C ALA A 66 -14.86 -5.46 -15.95
N VAL A 67 -16.11 -5.64 -15.50
CA VAL A 67 -16.45 -5.69 -14.07
C VAL A 67 -15.76 -6.84 -13.33
N GLY A 68 -15.52 -7.97 -14.01
CA GLY A 68 -14.77 -9.09 -13.43
C GLY A 68 -13.32 -8.72 -13.11
N GLU A 69 -12.67 -7.98 -14.00
CA GLU A 69 -11.32 -7.44 -13.77
C GLU A 69 -11.33 -6.41 -12.65
N ALA A 70 -12.27 -5.45 -12.68
CA ALA A 70 -12.42 -4.44 -11.62
C ALA A 70 -12.63 -5.06 -10.23
N ARG A 71 -13.34 -6.18 -10.16
CA ARG A 71 -13.48 -6.97 -8.93
C ARG A 71 -12.14 -7.50 -8.44
N GLY A 72 -11.35 -8.15 -9.30
CA GLY A 72 -10.02 -8.65 -8.92
C GLY A 72 -9.07 -7.52 -8.45
N LEU A 73 -9.17 -6.35 -9.08
CA LEU A 73 -8.47 -5.14 -8.65
C LEU A 73 -8.96 -4.64 -7.27
N ALA A 74 -10.27 -4.70 -6.99
CA ALA A 74 -10.82 -4.36 -5.69
C ALA A 74 -10.42 -5.37 -4.59
N ASP A 75 -10.39 -6.66 -4.91
CA ASP A 75 -9.92 -7.72 -4.01
C ASP A 75 -8.43 -7.51 -3.67
N THR A 76 -7.61 -7.13 -4.66
CA THR A 76 -6.19 -6.78 -4.45
C THR A 76 -6.06 -5.57 -3.52
N ALA A 77 -6.84 -4.52 -3.74
CA ALA A 77 -6.86 -3.35 -2.86
C ALA A 77 -7.30 -3.70 -1.43
N LEU A 78 -8.29 -4.59 -1.29
CA LEU A 78 -8.75 -5.08 0.02
C LEU A 78 -7.66 -5.89 0.74
N GLY A 79 -6.89 -6.69 0.01
CA GLY A 79 -5.74 -7.43 0.53
C GLY A 79 -4.66 -6.52 1.14
N ILE A 80 -4.46 -5.32 0.59
CA ILE A 80 -3.54 -4.30 1.14
C ILE A 80 -4.10 -3.63 2.40
N CYS A 81 -5.43 -3.60 2.56
CA CYS A 81 -6.09 -2.87 3.63
C CYS A 81 -5.74 -3.44 5.02
N PRO A 82 -5.28 -2.62 5.98
CA PRO A 82 -4.95 -3.07 7.33
C PRO A 82 -6.09 -3.80 8.02
N ALA A 83 -5.75 -4.71 8.94
CA ALA A 83 -6.73 -5.44 9.75
C ALA A 83 -7.56 -4.50 10.64
N ALA A 84 -7.00 -3.37 11.07
CA ALA A 84 -7.67 -2.35 11.88
C ALA A 84 -8.81 -1.59 11.14
N GLY A 85 -8.96 -1.82 9.83
CA GLY A 85 -9.90 -1.09 8.99
C GLY A 85 -9.23 0.05 8.21
N GLY A 86 -9.96 0.59 7.24
CA GLY A 86 -9.49 1.62 6.32
C GLY A 86 -10.07 1.47 4.92
N THR A 87 -9.73 2.43 4.08
CA THR A 87 -10.10 2.43 2.66
C THR A 87 -8.82 2.46 1.84
N VAL A 88 -8.64 1.47 0.97
CA VAL A 88 -7.52 1.42 0.03
C VAL A 88 -8.06 1.54 -1.38
N ARG A 89 -7.52 2.50 -2.13
CA ARG A 89 -7.68 2.59 -3.57
C ARG A 89 -6.47 1.98 -4.24
N LEU A 90 -6.71 1.10 -5.20
CA LEU A 90 -5.63 0.43 -5.92
C LEU A 90 -4.68 1.43 -6.61
N SER A 91 -5.22 2.47 -7.26
CA SER A 91 -4.42 3.48 -7.96
C SER A 91 -3.43 4.21 -7.07
N ASP A 92 -3.71 4.29 -5.77
CA ASP A 92 -2.87 5.00 -4.80
C ASP A 92 -1.80 4.07 -4.18
N GLN A 93 -1.89 2.77 -4.47
CA GLN A 93 -1.09 1.70 -3.85
C GLN A 93 -0.55 0.70 -4.87
N LEU A 94 -0.31 1.12 -6.13
CA LEU A 94 0.12 0.22 -7.21
C LEU A 94 1.37 -0.62 -6.88
N PRO A 95 2.43 -0.11 -6.21
CA PRO A 95 3.55 -0.95 -5.80
C PRO A 95 3.15 -2.09 -4.84
N ALA A 96 2.27 -1.79 -3.86
CA ALA A 96 1.74 -2.80 -2.96
C ALA A 96 0.80 -3.78 -3.69
N ALA A 97 0.04 -3.31 -4.68
CA ALA A 97 -0.80 -4.14 -5.52
C ALA A 97 0.02 -5.15 -6.33
N LEU A 98 1.14 -4.73 -6.92
CA LEU A 98 2.07 -5.63 -7.61
C LEU A 98 2.58 -6.72 -6.67
N VAL A 99 2.92 -6.37 -5.44
CA VAL A 99 3.37 -7.34 -4.42
C VAL A 99 2.27 -8.32 -4.03
N VAL A 100 1.05 -7.85 -3.79
CA VAL A 100 -0.10 -8.69 -3.43
C VAL A 100 -0.56 -9.56 -4.61
N SER A 101 -0.34 -9.12 -5.85
CA SER A 101 -0.66 -9.92 -7.05
C SER A 101 0.21 -11.16 -7.22
N SER A 102 1.39 -11.19 -6.58
CA SER A 102 2.24 -12.39 -6.50
C SER A 102 2.89 -12.50 -5.12
N PRO A 103 2.15 -13.00 -4.11
CA PRO A 103 2.62 -13.09 -2.73
C PRO A 103 3.89 -13.93 -2.59
N GLU A 104 4.06 -14.97 -3.40
CA GLU A 104 5.23 -15.85 -3.38
C GLU A 104 6.50 -15.09 -3.79
N LEU A 105 6.43 -14.29 -4.86
CA LEU A 105 7.54 -13.44 -5.30
C LEU A 105 7.80 -12.31 -4.30
N GLY A 106 6.73 -11.72 -3.72
CA GLY A 106 6.84 -10.72 -2.66
C GLY A 106 7.61 -11.24 -1.44
N ARG A 107 7.24 -12.42 -0.93
CA ARG A 107 7.93 -13.07 0.19
C ARG A 107 9.36 -13.45 -0.16
N ALA A 108 9.60 -14.00 -1.35
CA ALA A 108 10.95 -14.33 -1.82
C ALA A 108 11.85 -13.09 -1.91
N LEU A 109 11.32 -11.97 -2.39
CA LEU A 109 12.03 -10.69 -2.42
C LEU A 109 12.32 -10.19 -1.00
N ALA A 110 11.33 -10.23 -0.10
CA ALA A 110 11.49 -9.84 1.29
C ALA A 110 12.59 -10.65 1.99
N GLU A 111 12.62 -11.97 1.84
CA GLU A 111 13.67 -12.81 2.41
C GLU A 111 15.05 -12.52 1.78
N LYS A 112 15.11 -12.38 0.45
CA LYS A 112 16.37 -12.08 -0.26
C LYS A 112 16.97 -10.72 0.14
N VAL A 113 16.12 -9.72 0.40
CA VAL A 113 16.54 -8.34 0.66
C VAL A 113 16.70 -8.08 2.16
N LEU A 114 15.68 -8.40 2.95
CA LEU A 114 15.59 -8.09 4.36
C LEU A 114 16.00 -9.25 5.26
N GLY A 115 16.06 -10.50 4.76
CA GLY A 115 16.44 -11.67 5.55
C GLY A 115 17.68 -11.47 6.45
N PRO A 116 18.78 -10.88 5.96
CA PRO A 116 19.92 -10.56 6.82
C PRO A 116 19.61 -9.63 8.00
N LEU A 117 18.70 -8.67 7.82
CA LEU A 117 18.23 -7.79 8.90
C LEU A 117 17.25 -8.51 9.83
N LEU A 118 16.41 -9.39 9.28
CA LEU A 118 15.39 -10.14 10.03
C LEU A 118 16.00 -11.13 11.04
N ARG A 119 17.22 -11.61 10.76
CA ARG A 119 18.01 -12.51 11.63
C ARG A 119 18.74 -11.80 12.78
N LEU A 120 18.70 -10.48 12.86
CA LEU A 120 19.27 -9.76 13.99
C LEU A 120 18.42 -9.91 15.25
N GLU A 121 19.01 -9.60 16.41
CA GLU A 121 18.27 -9.43 17.65
C GLU A 121 17.11 -8.43 17.48
N PRO A 122 15.94 -8.67 18.11
CA PRO A 122 14.73 -7.89 17.84
C PRO A 122 14.92 -6.36 17.93
N ALA A 123 15.65 -5.88 18.94
CA ALA A 123 15.89 -4.45 19.11
C ALA A 123 16.71 -3.85 17.95
N ASP A 124 17.76 -4.54 17.51
CA ASP A 124 18.60 -4.11 16.39
C ASP A 124 17.83 -4.19 15.06
N ARG A 125 17.06 -5.26 14.86
CA ARG A 125 16.21 -5.43 13.69
C ARG A 125 15.22 -4.28 13.53
N GLU A 126 14.44 -3.99 14.57
CA GLU A 126 13.41 -2.95 14.48
C GLU A 126 14.04 -1.57 14.25
N VAL A 127 15.15 -1.26 14.93
CA VAL A 127 15.84 0.02 14.73
C VAL A 127 16.34 0.21 13.29
N LEU A 128 16.90 -0.84 12.67
CA LEU A 128 17.40 -0.75 11.29
C LEU A 128 16.27 -0.69 10.27
N LEU A 129 15.21 -1.50 10.44
CA LEU A 129 14.05 -1.49 9.55
C LEU A 129 13.30 -0.15 9.62
N ASP A 130 13.10 0.38 10.83
CA ASP A 130 12.45 1.68 11.05
C ASP A 130 13.27 2.82 10.45
N THR A 131 14.61 2.78 10.62
CA THR A 131 15.49 3.78 10.02
C THR A 131 15.45 3.74 8.49
N LEU A 132 15.49 2.54 7.89
CA LEU A 132 15.44 2.39 6.44
C LEU A 132 14.08 2.84 5.87
N THR A 133 12.98 2.45 6.53
CA THR A 133 11.62 2.85 6.15
C THR A 133 11.46 4.37 6.21
N THR A 134 11.83 4.98 7.34
CA THR A 134 11.73 6.42 7.54
C THR A 134 12.61 7.20 6.56
N TRP A 135 13.78 6.67 6.20
CA TRP A 135 14.66 7.29 5.20
C TRP A 135 14.02 7.29 3.80
N LEU A 136 13.38 6.18 3.39
CA LEU A 136 12.63 6.10 2.13
C LEU A 136 11.44 7.07 2.12
N GLU A 137 10.68 7.16 3.22
CA GLU A 137 9.57 8.10 3.38
C GLU A 137 10.00 9.57 3.40
N CYS A 138 11.28 9.83 3.69
CA CYS A 138 11.89 11.15 3.69
C CYS A 138 12.62 11.47 2.37
N ASP A 139 12.30 10.77 1.29
CA ASP A 139 12.89 10.94 -0.05
C ASP A 139 14.43 10.76 -0.05
N GLY A 140 14.93 9.88 0.83
CA GLY A 140 16.36 9.64 0.99
C GLY A 140 17.11 10.69 1.82
N SER A 141 16.41 11.59 2.52
CA SER A 141 17.04 12.60 3.38
C SER A 141 17.35 12.05 4.77
N ALA A 142 18.64 11.85 5.08
CA ALA A 142 19.07 11.46 6.42
C ALA A 142 18.80 12.53 7.49
N GLN A 143 18.72 13.80 7.10
CA GLN A 143 18.37 14.89 8.02
C GLN A 143 16.90 14.80 8.43
N ARG A 144 15.97 14.77 7.45
CA ARG A 144 14.53 14.65 7.71
C ARG A 144 14.20 13.36 8.46
N ALA A 145 14.88 12.26 8.10
CA ALA A 145 14.73 11.00 8.81
C ALA A 145 15.23 11.09 10.27
N GLY A 146 16.35 11.77 10.52
CA GLY A 146 16.85 11.99 11.88
C GLY A 146 15.88 12.80 12.74
N GLU A 147 15.28 13.85 12.17
CA GLU A 147 14.23 14.65 12.82
C GLU A 147 13.02 13.78 13.20
N ARG A 148 12.52 12.93 12.28
CA ARG A 148 11.40 12.01 12.56
C ARG A 148 11.73 10.92 13.59
N LEU A 149 12.97 10.43 13.58
CA LEU A 149 13.46 9.37 14.49
C LEU A 149 14.04 9.93 15.80
N TYR A 150 13.94 11.24 16.03
CA TYR A 150 14.50 11.94 17.19
C TYR A 150 15.98 11.61 17.43
N CYS A 151 16.79 11.57 16.36
CA CYS A 151 18.22 11.31 16.44
C CYS A 151 19.02 12.18 15.46
N HIS A 152 20.32 12.30 15.69
CA HIS A 152 21.19 13.08 14.80
C HIS A 152 21.34 12.41 13.42
N ARG A 153 21.46 13.18 12.34
CA ARG A 153 21.63 12.68 10.96
C ARG A 153 22.76 11.64 10.82
N ASN A 154 23.83 11.78 11.59
CA ASN A 154 24.97 10.85 11.56
C ASN A 154 24.58 9.46 12.07
N THR A 155 23.66 9.38 13.03
CA THR A 155 23.11 8.13 13.54
C THR A 155 22.32 7.42 12.45
N VAL A 156 21.49 8.15 11.69
CA VAL A 156 20.78 7.61 10.52
C VAL A 156 21.79 7.08 9.50
N LEU A 157 22.79 7.86 9.10
CA LEU A 157 23.82 7.43 8.14
C LEU A 157 24.59 6.20 8.62
N ASN A 158 24.92 6.11 9.92
CA ASN A 158 25.57 4.93 10.51
C ASN A 158 24.69 3.69 10.39
N ARG A 159 23.40 3.81 10.71
CA ARG A 159 22.43 2.71 10.62
C ARG A 159 22.20 2.28 9.17
N LEU A 160 22.07 3.23 8.24
CA LEU A 160 21.93 2.93 6.81
C LEU A 160 23.17 2.21 6.25
N ARG A 161 24.38 2.65 6.62
CA ARG A 161 25.61 1.92 6.27
C ARG A 161 25.63 0.50 6.82
N ARG A 162 25.13 0.29 8.05
CA ARG A 162 24.98 -1.04 8.63
C ARG A 162 23.98 -1.88 7.82
N CYS A 163 22.87 -1.30 7.36
CA CYS A 163 21.94 -1.99 6.45
C CYS A 163 22.63 -2.42 5.14
N GLU A 164 23.38 -1.51 4.50
CA GLU A 164 24.13 -1.82 3.27
C GLU A 164 25.13 -2.97 3.48
N GLN A 165 25.90 -2.92 4.58
CA GLN A 165 26.88 -3.97 4.94
C GLN A 165 26.23 -5.34 5.17
N LEU A 166 25.11 -5.39 5.89
CA LEU A 166 24.44 -6.65 6.21
C LEU A 166 23.74 -7.27 5.00
N THR A 167 23.24 -6.44 4.09
CA THR A 167 22.42 -6.89 2.95
C THR A 167 23.21 -7.03 1.65
N GLY A 168 24.43 -6.50 1.59
CA GLY A 168 25.26 -6.46 0.39
C GLY A 168 24.72 -5.52 -0.70
N ARG A 169 23.82 -4.61 -0.35
CA ARG A 169 23.15 -3.66 -1.27
C ARG A 169 23.58 -2.24 -1.01
N SER A 170 23.40 -1.36 -1.99
CA SER A 170 23.75 0.05 -1.88
C SER A 170 22.57 0.98 -2.08
N LEU A 171 22.35 1.88 -1.13
CA LEU A 171 21.33 2.94 -1.20
C LEU A 171 21.68 4.03 -2.21
N ALA A 172 22.90 4.01 -2.78
CA ALA A 172 23.28 4.83 -3.92
C ALA A 172 22.87 4.21 -5.28
N ARG A 173 22.48 2.94 -5.31
CA ARG A 173 22.03 2.24 -6.53
C ARG A 173 20.51 2.25 -6.62
N PRO A 174 19.89 2.88 -7.63
CA PRO A 174 18.43 2.96 -7.74
C PRO A 174 17.72 1.59 -7.74
N ALA A 175 18.32 0.58 -8.37
CA ALA A 175 17.76 -0.77 -8.39
C ALA A 175 17.64 -1.38 -6.98
N ASP A 176 18.66 -1.20 -6.14
CA ASP A 176 18.68 -1.70 -4.77
C ASP A 176 17.67 -0.96 -3.89
N VAL A 177 17.50 0.35 -4.11
CA VAL A 177 16.47 1.17 -3.43
C VAL A 177 15.07 0.68 -3.77
N VAL A 178 14.81 0.33 -5.04
CA VAL A 178 13.53 -0.29 -5.46
C VAL A 178 13.33 -1.65 -4.79
N GLU A 179 14.37 -2.50 -4.75
CA GLU A 179 14.31 -3.78 -4.04
C GLU A 179 13.96 -3.59 -2.56
N PHE A 180 14.59 -2.64 -1.86
CA PHE A 180 14.29 -2.32 -0.46
C PHE A 180 12.85 -1.83 -0.27
N SER A 181 12.40 -0.91 -1.12
CA SER A 181 11.03 -0.37 -1.06
C SER A 181 9.98 -1.46 -1.23
N LEU A 182 10.15 -2.34 -2.22
CA LEU A 182 9.24 -3.46 -2.48
C LEU A 182 9.31 -4.53 -1.39
N ALA A 183 10.50 -4.84 -0.87
CA ALA A 183 10.66 -5.81 0.21
C ALA A 183 10.02 -5.34 1.53
N LEU A 184 10.18 -4.06 1.88
CA LEU A 184 9.50 -3.46 3.04
C LEU A 184 7.99 -3.43 2.83
N THR A 185 7.54 -3.15 1.61
CA THR A 185 6.11 -3.22 1.25
C THR A 185 5.58 -4.64 1.42
N ALA A 186 6.30 -5.66 0.94
CA ALA A 186 5.93 -7.07 1.11
C ALA A 186 5.82 -7.45 2.58
N ARG A 187 6.80 -7.12 3.43
CA ARG A 187 6.72 -7.37 4.88
C ARG A 187 5.50 -6.72 5.54
N ARG A 188 5.07 -5.56 5.04
CA ARG A 188 3.92 -4.83 5.59
C ARG A 188 2.57 -5.42 5.17
N VAL A 189 2.45 -5.88 3.92
CA VAL A 189 1.16 -6.29 3.34
C VAL A 189 0.98 -7.81 3.26
N LEU A 190 2.06 -8.58 3.37
CA LEU A 190 2.05 -10.05 3.39
C LEU A 190 2.48 -10.51 4.79
N PRO A 191 1.55 -10.66 5.76
CA PRO A 191 1.89 -11.24 7.05
C PRO A 191 2.39 -12.68 6.90
N ASP A 192 3.24 -13.09 7.85
CA ASP A 192 3.76 -14.46 7.99
C ASP A 192 2.64 -15.50 8.14
#